data_AF-A0A7X5QIQ7-F1
#
_entry.id   AF-A0A7X5QIQ7-F1
#
_cell.length_a   1.000
_cell.length_b   1.000
_cell.length_c   1.000
_cell.angle_alpha   90.00
_cell.angle_beta   90.00
_cell.angle_gamma   90.00
#
_symmetry.space_group_name_H-M   'P 1'
#
loop_
_entity.id
_entity.type
_entity.pdbx_description
1 polymer ?
#
loop_
_entity_poly.entity_id
_entity_poly.type
_entity_poly.pdbx_seq_one_letter_code
_entity_poly.pdbx_strand_id
1 'polypeptide(L)' 'MFAKSFIALDGNDRLIGAKTVQTAPYDRYTCHLCGSTLRYHPAYDSERPWFEHTHDTLKERPIALPLCESRSRRSEAD' A
#
# COMPACT_ATOMS: atom_id res chain seq x y z
N MET A 1 3.06 4.19 13.97
CA MET A 1 3.37 5.06 12.82
C MET A 1 2.79 4.38 11.59
N PHE A 2 2.00 5.06 10.75
CA PHE A 2 1.37 4.41 9.60
C PHE A 2 2.35 4.34 8.42
N ALA A 3 2.55 3.16 7.85
CA ALA A 3 3.35 3.02 6.65
C ALA A 3 2.52 3.46 5.43
N LYS A 4 3.03 4.44 4.67
CA LYS A 4 2.47 4.89 3.39
C LYS A 4 3.08 4.06 2.26
N SER A 5 2.24 3.53 1.37
CA SER A 5 2.66 2.74 0.21
C SER A 5 2.02 3.28 -1.06
N PHE A 6 2.70 3.19 -2.20
CA PHE A 6 2.16 3.63 -3.50
C PHE A 6 1.84 2.47 -4.45
N ILE A 7 2.15 1.24 -4.03
CA ILE A 7 1.94 0.00 -4.77
C ILE A 7 1.27 -1.00 -3.83
N ALA A 8 0.26 -1.69 -4.34
CA ALA A 8 -0.46 -2.76 -3.67
C ALA A 8 -0.68 -3.93 -4.65
N LEU A 9 -1.10 -5.08 -4.13
CA LEU A 9 -1.72 -6.14 -4.90
C LEU A 9 -3.23 -5.90 -4.91
N ASP A 10 -3.86 -6.06 -6.07
CA ASP A 10 -5.32 -6.10 -6.20
C ASP A 10 -5.90 -7.46 -5.74
N GLY A 11 -7.23 -7.61 -5.79
CA GLY A 11 -7.89 -8.89 -5.48
C GLY A 11 -7.55 -10.05 -6.43
N ASN A 12 -6.79 -9.80 -7.50
CA ASN A 12 -6.29 -10.79 -8.45
C ASN A 12 -4.77 -11.05 -8.28
N ASP A 13 -4.18 -10.62 -7.16
CA ASP A 13 -2.74 -10.71 -6.89
C ASP A 13 -1.86 -9.98 -7.92
N ARG A 14 -2.39 -8.97 -8.61
CA ARG A 14 -1.63 -8.14 -9.56
C ARG A 14 -1.12 -6.90 -8.87
N LEU A 15 0.17 -6.60 -9.08
CA LEU A 15 0.78 -5.35 -8.63
C LEU A 15 0.13 -4.17 -9.34
N ILE A 16 -0.49 -3.29 -8.56
CA ILE A 16 -1.17 -2.09 -9.03
C ILE A 16 -0.66 -0.85 -8.27
N GLY A 17 -0.48 0.24 -9.00
CA GLY A 17 -0.13 1.53 -8.43
C GLY A 17 -1.37 2.31 -7.97
N ALA A 18 -1.20 3.15 -6.94
CA ALA A 18 -2.28 3.97 -6.40
C ALA A 18 -2.91 4.92 -7.44
N LYS A 19 -2.14 5.34 -8.45
CA LYS A 19 -2.62 6.15 -9.58
C LYS A 19 -3.58 5.38 -10.49
N THR A 20 -3.32 4.10 -10.73
CA THR A 20 -4.20 3.23 -11.54
C THR A 20 -5.51 2.95 -10.82
N VAL A 21 -5.43 2.77 -9.49
CA VAL A 21 -6.61 2.60 -8.63
C VAL A 21 -7.54 3.80 -8.66
N GLN A 22 -7.01 5.01 -8.83
CA GLN A 22 -7.83 6.21 -8.93
C GLN A 22 -8.82 6.15 -10.09
N THR A 23 -8.43 5.50 -11.20
CA THR A 23 -9.27 5.32 -12.38
C THR A 23 -10.21 4.10 -12.25
N ALA A 24 -9.77 3.07 -11.55
CA ALA A 24 -10.52 1.83 -11.35
C ALA A 24 -10.36 1.33 -9.90
N PRO A 25 -11.26 1.74 -8.99
CA PRO A 25 -11.24 1.25 -7.62
C PRO A 25 -11.66 -0.23 -7.58
N TYR A 26 -11.00 -0.97 -6.70
CA TYR A 26 -11.23 -2.36 -6.37
C TYR A 26 -11.59 -2.44 -4.89
N ASP A 27 -12.32 -3.49 -4.50
CA ASP A 27 -12.78 -3.67 -3.12
C ASP A 27 -11.65 -3.96 -2.13
N ARG A 28 -10.51 -4.49 -2.57
CA ARG A 28 -9.43 -4.92 -1.67
C ARG A 28 -8.04 -4.70 -2.24
N TYR A 29 -7.15 -4.25 -1.35
CA TYR A 29 -5.72 -4.09 -1.61
C TYR A 29 -4.91 -4.77 -0.52
N THR A 30 -3.82 -5.43 -0.91
CA THR A 30 -2.87 -6.01 0.05
C THR A 30 -1.45 -5.56 -0.26
N CYS A 31 -0.59 -5.49 0.75
CA CYS A 31 0.80 -5.15 0.52
C CYS A 31 1.54 -6.36 -0.05
N HIS A 32 2.25 -6.20 -1.16
CA HIS A 32 3.08 -7.25 -1.74
C HIS A 32 4.26 -7.70 -0.86
N LEU A 33 4.67 -6.88 0.12
CA LEU A 33 5.77 -7.18 1.03
C LEU A 33 5.30 -7.92 2.28
N CYS A 34 4.35 -7.35 3.02
CA CYS A 34 3.89 -7.92 4.29
C CYS A 34 2.59 -8.74 4.18
N GLY A 35 1.86 -8.64 3.06
CA GLY A 35 0.55 -9.28 2.89
C GLY A 35 -0.59 -8.61 3.69
N SER A 36 -0.32 -7.51 4.41
CA SER A 36 -1.34 -6.80 5.17
C SER A 36 -2.36 -6.12 4.24
N THR A 37 -3.59 -6.01 4.70
CA THR A 37 -4.63 -5.26 4.00
C THR A 37 -4.31 -3.77 4.05
N LEU A 38 -4.50 -3.12 2.90
CA LEU A 38 -4.22 -1.72 2.69
C LEU A 38 -5.53 -0.96 2.49
N ARG A 39 -5.61 0.24 3.07
CA ARG A 39 -6.69 1.19 2.84
C ARG A 39 -6.27 2.15 1.75
N TYR A 40 -7.05 2.25 0.68
CA TYR A 40 -6.79 3.20 -0.39
C TYR A 40 -7.23 4.62 0.00
N HIS A 41 -6.35 5.58 -0.23
CA HIS A 41 -6.60 7.00 -0.10
C HIS A 41 -6.47 7.66 -1.47
N PRO A 42 -7.59 8.15 -2.06
CA PRO A 42 -7.53 8.86 -3.33
C PRO A 42 -6.78 10.19 -3.18
N ALA A 43 -6.27 10.70 -4.29
CA ALA A 43 -5.64 12.01 -4.31
C ALA A 43 -6.68 13.08 -3.97
N TYR A 44 -6.47 13.83 -2.89
CA TYR A 44 -7.18 15.07 -2.62
C TYR A 44 -6.20 16.23 -2.75
N ASP A 45 -6.61 17.24 -3.53
CA ASP A 45 -5.88 18.47 -3.83
C ASP A 45 -4.46 18.25 -4.38
N SER A 46 -3.46 18.19 -3.51
CA SER A 46 -2.02 18.16 -3.85
C SER A 46 -1.34 16.85 -3.48
N GLU A 47 -2.01 15.94 -2.78
CA GLU A 47 -1.42 14.66 -2.41
C GLU A 47 -1.62 13.60 -3.48
N ARG A 48 -0.52 12.95 -3.89
CA ARG A 48 -0.59 11.77 -4.76
C ARG A 48 -1.37 10.65 -4.05
N PRO A 49 -2.17 9.86 -4.79
CA PRO A 49 -2.95 8.78 -4.20
C PRO A 49 -2.02 7.76 -3.54
N TRP A 50 -2.45 7.16 -2.44
CA TRP A 50 -1.61 6.30 -1.62
C TRP A 50 -2.41 5.24 -0.87
N PHE A 51 -1.69 4.28 -0.30
CA PHE A 51 -2.23 3.19 0.47
C PHE A 51 -1.70 3.23 1.90
N GLU A 52 -2.61 3.14 2.85
CA GLU A 52 -2.31 3.08 4.27
C GLU A 52 -2.30 1.62 4.75
N HIS A 53 -1.29 1.24 5.52
CA HIS A 53 -1.28 -0.04 6.21
C HIS A 53 -2.25 -0.01 7.39
N THR A 54 -3.32 -0.80 7.30
CA THR A 54 -4.17 -1.08 8.46
C THR A 54 -3.48 -2.12 9.34
N HIS A 55 -3.12 -1.73 10.57
CA HIS A 55 -2.36 -2.57 11.51
C HIS A 55 -3.11 -3.86 11.90
N ASP A 56 -4.41 -3.94 11.65
CA ASP A 56 -5.29 -5.07 12.01
C ASP A 56 -5.05 -6.37 11.24
N THR A 57 -4.15 -6.41 10.26
CA THR A 57 -3.91 -7.61 9.44
C THR A 57 -2.47 -8.11 9.45
N LEU A 58 -1.77 -7.90 10.57
CA LEU A 58 -0.66 -8.77 10.95
C LEU A 58 -1.21 -10.14 11.41
N LYS A 59 -1.92 -10.86 10.52
CA LYS A 59 -2.08 -12.30 10.69
C LYS A 59 -0.73 -12.93 10.36
N GLU A 60 0.04 -13.15 11.42
CA GLU A 60 1.15 -14.09 11.58
C GLU A 60 1.40 -14.98 10.34
N ARG A 61 2.15 -14.47 9.36
CA ARG A 61 2.96 -15.32 8.47
C ARG A 61 4.37 -15.33 9.07
N PRO A 62 5.02 -16.50 9.28
CA PRO A 62 6.28 -16.61 10.01
C PRO A 62 7.49 -16.24 9.13
N ILE A 63 7.46 -15.04 8.55
CA ILE A 63 8.61 -14.37 7.93
C ILE A 63 8.45 -12.87 8.22
N ALA A 64 8.55 -12.54 9.51
CA ALA A 64 8.65 -11.17 9.98
C ALA A 64 10.01 -10.60 9.57
N LEU A 65 10.07 -9.97 8.40
CA LEU A 65 11.07 -8.94 8.15
C LEU A 65 10.39 -7.57 8.34
N PRO A 66 10.85 -6.74 9.28
CA PRO A 66 10.27 -5.42 9.57
C PRO A 66 10.74 -4.42 8.50
N LEU A 67 10.38 -4.64 7.24
CA LEU A 67 10.88 -3.84 6.12
C LEU A 67 9.98 -2.65 5.74
N CYS A 68 8.79 -2.53 6.36
CA CYS A 68 7.80 -1.55 5.93
C CYS A 68 7.92 -0.16 6.58
N GLU A 69 8.61 -0.03 7.72
CA GLU A 69 8.75 1.26 8.42
C GLU A 69 9.82 2.19 7.83
N SER A 70 10.73 1.70 6.98
CA SER A 70 11.97 2.44 6.64
C SER A 70 12.08 2.90 5.18
N ARG A 71 11.12 2.61 4.29
CA ARG A 71 11.24 2.87 2.84
C ARG A 71 10.45 4.05 2.29
N SER A 72 9.87 4.90 3.14
CA SER A 72 9.12 6.09 2.69
C SER A 72 9.99 7.27 2.20
N ARG A 73 11.34 7.17 2.19
CA ARG A 73 12.26 8.26 1.77
C ARG A 73 13.02 8.02 0.45
N ARG A 74 12.53 7.20 -0.47
CA ARG A 74 13.15 7.03 -1.80
C ARG A 74 12.11 6.94 -2.92
N SER A 75 11.29 7.98 -3.09
CA SER A 75 10.43 8.14 -4.28
C SER A 75 10.11 9.61 -4.58
N GLU A 76 11.00 10.53 -4.20
CA GLU A 76 10.88 11.97 -4.52
C GLU A 76 12.20 12.40 -5.17
N ALA A 77 12.44 11.87 -6.37
CA ALA A 77 13.51 12.27 -7.27
C ALA A 77 13.04 11.94 -8.69
N ASP A 78 12.15 12.79 -9.20
CA ASP A 78 12.20 13.37 -10.54
C ASP A 78 11.26 14.58 -10.55
#